data_AF-A0A257W0V2-F1
#
_entry.id   AF-A0A257W0V2-F1
#
_cell.length_a   1.000
_cell.length_b   1.000
_cell.length_c   1.000
_cell.angle_alpha   90.00
_cell.angle_beta   90.00
_cell.angle_gamma   90.00
#
_symmetry.space_group_name_H-M   'P 1'
#
loop_
_entity.id
_entity.type
_entity.pdbx_description
1 polymer ?
#
loop_
_entity_poly.entity_id
_entity_poly.type
_entity_poly.pdbx_seq_one_letter_code
_entity_poly.pdbx_strand_id
1 'polypeptide(L)'
;MNRFITWTGSTVRNFDLRVKVKVTPGGNSGLQYRGTSRPDLGLDIVTGYQCDIVANTPEYNGMLYEEKGRRILSHTGEKVIVAPNGQPWIVGKMPVKEFAADEWHDYRVLVEGNHHRHWIDGHPVTTRPS
;
A
#
# COMPACT_ATOMS: atom_id res chain seq x y z
N MET A 1 5.16 -14.95 -9.90
CA MET A 1 6.23 -13.99 -10.23
C MET A 1 5.56 -12.63 -10.41
N ASN A 2 5.99 -11.62 -9.67
CA ASN A 2 5.39 -10.28 -9.73
C ASN A 2 6.01 -9.51 -10.89
N ARG A 3 5.19 -8.71 -11.60
CA ARG A 3 5.62 -7.82 -12.68
C ARG A 3 5.15 -6.41 -12.35
N PHE A 4 6.02 -5.42 -12.56
CA PHE A 4 5.76 -4.02 -12.18
C PHE A 4 5.73 -3.12 -13.41
N ILE A 5 4.81 -2.15 -13.41
CA ILE A 5 4.87 -0.98 -14.27
C ILE A 5 5.41 0.15 -13.40
N THR A 6 6.62 0.61 -13.70
CA THR A 6 7.37 1.53 -12.83
C THR A 6 7.53 2.90 -13.49
N TRP A 7 7.25 3.96 -12.74
CA TRP A 7 7.58 5.33 -13.13
C TRP A 7 9.10 5.56 -13.01
N THR A 8 9.73 6.04 -14.09
CA THR A 8 11.18 6.29 -14.15
C THR A 8 11.56 7.75 -14.39
N GLY A 9 10.57 8.64 -14.58
CA GLY A 9 10.82 10.02 -15.03
C GLY A 9 11.48 10.93 -13.99
N SER A 10 11.30 10.66 -12.70
CA SER A 10 11.92 11.43 -11.60
C SER A 10 11.69 10.76 -10.24
N THR A 11 12.48 11.15 -9.24
CA THR A 11 12.23 10.78 -7.84
C THR A 11 11.17 11.71 -7.24
N VAL A 12 10.04 11.15 -6.81
CA VAL A 12 8.94 11.91 -6.19
C VAL A 12 8.96 11.70 -4.67
N ARG A 13 9.16 12.78 -3.90
CA ARG A 13 9.22 12.72 -2.44
C ARG A 13 7.83 12.63 -1.81
N ASN A 14 7.00 13.63 -2.06
CA ASN A 14 5.62 13.71 -1.61
C ASN A 14 4.69 13.66 -2.82
N PHE A 15 3.60 12.93 -2.72
CA PHE A 15 2.67 12.74 -3.83
C PHE A 15 1.26 12.36 -3.36
N ASP A 16 0.27 12.67 -4.20
CA ASP A 16 -1.11 12.22 -4.11
C ASP A 16 -1.40 11.37 -5.36
N LEU A 17 -1.18 10.06 -5.26
CA LEU A 17 -1.44 9.12 -6.35
C LEU A 17 -2.91 8.72 -6.32
N ARG A 18 -3.60 8.86 -7.46
CA ARG A 18 -5.00 8.48 -7.64
C ARG A 18 -5.13 7.58 -8.85
N VAL A 19 -5.71 6.41 -8.65
CA VAL A 19 -5.83 5.38 -9.70
C VAL A 19 -7.16 4.68 -9.56
N LYS A 20 -7.85 4.46 -10.68
CA LYS A 20 -9.00 3.55 -10.75
C LYS A 20 -8.50 2.14 -10.95
N VAL A 21 -8.96 1.21 -10.12
CA VAL A 21 -8.55 -0.20 -10.17
C VAL A 21 -9.79 -1.07 -10.24
N LYS A 22 -9.75 -2.05 -11.13
CA LYS A 22 -10.69 -3.17 -11.16
C LYS A 22 -9.88 -4.46 -11.07
N VAL A 23 -10.28 -5.35 -10.18
CA VAL A 23 -9.60 -6.62 -9.91
C VAL A 23 -10.61 -7.76 -9.93
N THR A 24 -10.22 -8.90 -10.50
CA THR A 24 -11.05 -10.11 -10.55
C THR A 24 -11.24 -10.70 -9.14
N PRO A 25 -12.26 -11.54 -8.92
CA PRO A 25 -12.39 -12.32 -7.69
C PRO A 25 -11.12 -13.14 -7.45
N GLY A 26 -10.60 -13.11 -6.22
CA GLY A 26 -9.32 -13.75 -5.87
C GLY A 26 -8.07 -13.05 -6.40
N GLY A 27 -8.20 -11.92 -7.10
CA GLY A 27 -7.05 -11.16 -7.56
C GLY A 27 -6.29 -10.54 -6.39
N ASN A 28 -4.96 -10.58 -6.51
CA ASN A 28 -4.00 -9.96 -5.61
C ASN A 28 -3.03 -9.12 -6.44
N SER A 29 -2.96 -7.82 -6.12
CA SER A 29 -2.09 -6.85 -6.76
C SER A 29 -1.65 -5.80 -5.73
N GLY A 30 -0.98 -4.74 -6.18
CA GLY A 30 -0.57 -3.66 -5.29
C GLY A 30 -0.11 -2.41 -6.02
N LEU A 31 -0.30 -1.26 -5.38
CA LEU A 31 0.31 0.01 -5.79
C LEU A 31 1.63 0.17 -5.01
N GLN A 32 2.75 -0.14 -5.66
CA GLN A 32 4.07 0.08 -5.07
C GLN A 32 4.52 1.53 -5.22
N TYR A 33 5.19 2.04 -4.19
CA TYR A 33 5.71 3.40 -4.16
C TYR A 33 6.94 3.53 -3.28
N ARG A 34 7.76 4.55 -3.58
CA ARG A 34 9.13 4.68 -3.03
C ARG A 34 9.94 3.38 -3.17
N GLY A 35 9.68 2.66 -4.26
CA GLY A 35 10.38 1.44 -4.63
C GLY A 35 11.83 1.75 -5.00
N THR A 36 12.76 0.99 -4.44
CA THR A 36 14.16 0.95 -4.86
C THR A 36 14.38 -0.36 -5.58
N SER A 37 14.87 -0.30 -6.83
CA SER A 37 15.28 -1.50 -7.55
C SER A 37 16.48 -2.12 -6.84
N ARG A 38 16.44 -3.44 -6.63
CA ARG A 38 17.49 -4.25 -5.99
C ARG A 38 18.04 -5.26 -7.00
N PRO A 39 18.76 -4.79 -8.04
CA PRO A 39 19.32 -5.67 -9.07
C PRO A 39 20.32 -6.68 -8.48
N ASP A 40 20.88 -6.40 -7.30
CA ASP A 40 21.73 -7.29 -6.53
C ASP A 40 21.02 -8.54 -6.00
N LEU A 41 19.69 -8.50 -5.84
CA LEU A 41 18.89 -9.65 -5.42
C LEU A 41 18.23 -10.36 -6.61
N GLY A 42 18.17 -9.70 -7.78
CA GLY A 42 17.53 -10.16 -9.01
C GLY A 42 16.94 -9.01 -9.84
N LEU A 43 16.85 -9.21 -11.16
CA LEU A 43 16.54 -8.14 -12.13
C LEU A 43 15.19 -7.45 -11.92
N ASP A 44 14.20 -8.15 -11.36
CA ASP A 44 12.82 -7.65 -11.19
C ASP A 44 12.43 -7.42 -9.73
N ILE A 45 13.41 -7.27 -8.82
CA ILE A 45 13.13 -7.10 -7.40
C ILE A 45 13.07 -5.62 -7.04
N VAL A 46 11.91 -5.19 -6.57
CA VAL A 46 11.68 -3.86 -6.00
C VAL A 46 11.44 -4.01 -4.50
N THR A 47 12.12 -3.20 -3.70
CA THR A 47 11.85 -3.05 -2.26
C THR A 47 11.20 -1.71 -2.02
N GLY A 48 10.10 -1.65 -1.28
CA GLY A 48 9.40 -0.40 -1.03
C GLY A 48 8.06 -0.60 -0.36
N TYR A 49 7.33 0.49 -0.19
CA TYR A 49 5.99 0.45 0.37
C TYR A 49 4.99 0.05 -0.71
N GLN A 50 3.96 -0.66 -0.30
CA GLN A 50 2.87 -1.13 -1.14
C GLN A 50 1.54 -0.85 -0.45
N CYS A 51 0.60 -0.30 -1.22
CA CYS A 51 -0.82 -0.37 -0.90
C CYS A 51 -1.36 -1.63 -1.57
N ASP A 52 -1.67 -2.66 -0.79
CA ASP A 52 -2.15 -3.93 -1.33
C ASP A 52 -3.56 -3.80 -1.90
N ILE A 53 -3.85 -4.61 -2.91
CA ILE A 53 -5.15 -4.71 -3.57
C ILE A 53 -5.56 -6.17 -3.51
N VAL A 54 -6.47 -6.51 -2.60
CA VAL A 54 -6.86 -7.89 -2.33
C VAL A 54 -8.38 -7.99 -2.33
N ALA A 55 -8.94 -8.72 -3.28
CA ALA A 55 -10.39 -8.79 -3.45
C ALA A 55 -11.10 -9.60 -2.36
N ASN A 56 -10.46 -10.67 -1.85
CA ASN A 56 -11.12 -11.68 -1.02
C ASN A 56 -10.86 -11.53 0.48
N THR A 57 -10.02 -10.59 0.91
CA THR A 57 -9.62 -10.46 2.31
C THR A 57 -9.61 -8.98 2.68
N PRO A 58 -10.72 -8.48 3.26
CA PRO A 58 -10.89 -7.06 3.58
C PRO A 58 -9.77 -6.49 4.46
N GLU A 59 -9.19 -7.31 5.34
CA GLU A 59 -8.08 -6.95 6.23
C GLU A 59 -6.77 -6.65 5.49
N TYR A 60 -6.64 -7.10 4.25
CA TYR A 60 -5.47 -6.86 3.40
C TYR A 60 -5.73 -5.80 2.32
N ASN A 61 -6.99 -5.49 2.03
CA ASN A 61 -7.29 -4.56 0.94
C ASN A 61 -7.01 -3.11 1.33
N GLY A 62 -5.95 -2.52 0.77
CA GLY A 62 -5.47 -1.19 1.14
C GLY A 62 -4.47 -1.17 2.30
N MET A 63 -3.99 -2.34 2.75
CA MET A 63 -3.02 -2.44 3.83
C MET A 63 -1.67 -1.79 3.44
N LEU A 64 -0.88 -1.39 4.44
CA LEU A 64 0.49 -0.92 4.22
C LEU A 64 1.46 -2.08 4.40
N TYR A 65 2.02 -2.52 3.28
CA TYR A 65 3.01 -3.56 3.23
C TYR A 65 4.37 -2.98 2.78
N GLU A 66 5.47 -3.55 3.24
CA GLU A 66 6.81 -3.22 2.78
C GLU A 66 7.46 -4.46 2.16
N GLU A 67 7.46 -4.49 0.82
CA GLU A 67 7.96 -5.61 0.02
C GLU A 67 9.45 -5.83 0.30
N LYS A 68 9.77 -7.03 0.81
CA LYS A 68 11.11 -7.46 1.23
C LYS A 68 11.81 -6.54 2.24
N GLY A 69 11.05 -5.71 2.95
CA GLY A 69 11.47 -4.98 4.14
C GLY A 69 10.87 -5.62 5.39
N ARG A 70 10.15 -4.81 6.17
CA ARG A 70 9.49 -5.19 7.42
C ARG A 70 8.21 -6.03 7.22
N ARG A 71 7.80 -6.29 5.98
CA ARG A 71 6.55 -6.99 5.62
C ARG A 71 5.32 -6.17 6.02
N ILE A 72 4.41 -6.70 6.82
CA ILE A 72 3.17 -6.00 7.18
C ILE A 72 3.48 -4.89 8.18
N LEU A 73 3.24 -3.64 7.78
CA LEU A 73 3.37 -2.47 8.66
C LEU A 73 2.03 -2.05 9.27
N SER A 74 0.93 -2.25 8.56
CA SER A 74 -0.43 -1.95 9.00
C SER A 74 -1.40 -2.80 8.21
N HIS A 75 -2.32 -3.49 8.87
CA HIS A 75 -3.49 -4.06 8.21
C HIS A 75 -4.49 -2.96 7.86
N THR A 76 -5.45 -3.30 7.00
CA THR A 76 -6.60 -2.44 6.74
C THR A 76 -7.41 -2.22 8.01
N GLY A 77 -7.82 -0.98 8.24
CA GLY A 77 -8.51 -0.56 9.45
C GLY A 77 -7.56 -0.17 10.57
N GLU A 78 -6.24 -0.25 10.40
CA GLU A 78 -5.29 0.12 11.47
C GLU A 78 -4.71 1.53 11.26
N LYS A 79 -4.45 2.19 12.40
CA LYS A 79 -3.61 3.38 12.49
C LYS A 79 -2.33 2.97 13.21
N VAL A 80 -1.17 3.15 12.58
CA VAL A 80 0.10 2.68 13.14
C VAL A 80 1.15 3.79 13.27
N ILE A 81 1.89 3.80 14.37
CA ILE A 81 3.18 4.51 14.44
C ILE A 81 4.28 3.47 14.26
N VAL A 82 5.27 3.78 13.43
CA VAL A 82 6.42 2.90 13.25
C VAL A 82 7.62 3.50 13.97
N ALA A 83 8.08 2.80 15.01
CA ALA A 83 9.21 3.23 15.81
C ALA A 83 10.52 3.27 14.98
N PRO A 84 11.57 3.98 15.44
CA PRO A 84 12.85 4.07 14.72
C PRO A 84 13.51 2.73 14.43
N ASN A 85 13.27 1.72 15.28
CA ASN A 85 13.73 0.34 15.08
C ASN A 85 12.91 -0.45 14.04
N GLY A 86 11.92 0.18 13.41
CA GLY A 86 11.06 -0.42 12.41
C GLY A 86 9.82 -1.14 12.97
N GLN A 87 9.64 -1.23 14.29
CA GLN A 87 8.50 -1.90 14.90
C GLN A 87 7.20 -1.08 14.72
N PRO A 88 6.14 -1.61 14.12
CA PRO A 88 4.83 -0.97 14.10
C PRO A 88 4.09 -1.12 15.44
N TRP A 89 3.38 -0.06 15.83
CA TRP A 89 2.52 0.03 17.01
C TRP A 89 1.14 0.52 16.59
N ILE A 90 0.10 -0.26 16.87
CA ILE A 90 -1.28 0.15 16.60
C ILE A 90 -1.68 1.22 17.61
N VAL A 91 -2.00 2.41 17.13
CA VAL A 91 -2.45 3.56 17.95
C VAL A 91 -3.93 3.87 17.75
N GLY A 92 -4.60 3.15 16.85
CA GLY A 92 -6.04 3.29 16.63
C GLY A 92 -6.56 2.28 15.62
N LYS A 93 -7.88 2.16 15.59
CA LYS A 93 -8.61 1.34 14.62
C LYS A 93 -9.65 2.17 13.87
N MET A 94 -10.03 1.71 12.71
CA MET A 94 -11.04 2.25 11.81
C MET A 94 -11.92 1.08 11.33
N PRO A 95 -13.20 1.32 10.99
CA PRO A 95 -14.04 0.28 10.43
C PRO A 95 -13.42 -0.29 9.16
N VAL A 96 -13.28 -1.61 9.12
CA VAL A 96 -12.94 -2.33 7.88
C VAL A 96 -14.18 -2.36 7.01
N LYS A 97 -14.02 -2.00 5.73
CA LYS A 97 -15.09 -2.00 4.74
C LYS A 97 -14.71 -2.97 3.63
N GLU A 98 -15.69 -3.75 3.18
CA GLU A 98 -15.54 -4.62 2.02
C GLU A 98 -15.79 -3.84 0.73
N PHE A 99 -15.03 -4.16 -0.31
CA PHE A 99 -15.14 -3.59 -1.64
C PHE A 99 -15.31 -4.73 -2.63
N ALA A 100 -16.28 -4.65 -3.52
CA ALA A 100 -16.65 -5.75 -4.40
C ALA A 100 -15.55 -6.05 -5.43
N ALA A 101 -15.36 -7.33 -5.75
CA ALA A 101 -14.56 -7.70 -6.90
C ALA A 101 -15.31 -7.34 -8.21
N ASP A 102 -14.59 -7.28 -9.32
CA ASP A 102 -15.11 -6.95 -10.65
C ASP A 102 -15.78 -5.57 -10.80
N GLU A 103 -15.62 -4.68 -9.82
CA GLU A 103 -16.05 -3.28 -9.88
C GLU A 103 -14.85 -2.33 -9.96
N TRP A 104 -15.10 -1.12 -10.47
CA TRP A 104 -14.09 -0.07 -10.48
C TRP A 104 -14.10 0.66 -9.13
N HIS A 105 -12.95 0.69 -8.47
CA HIS A 105 -12.74 1.41 -7.22
C HIS A 105 -11.70 2.50 -7.38
N ASP A 106 -11.90 3.62 -6.69
CA ASP A 106 -10.99 4.74 -6.64
C ASP A 106 -9.98 4.55 -5.50
N TYR A 107 -8.75 4.19 -5.85
CA TYR A 107 -7.64 4.10 -4.90
C TYR A 107 -6.91 5.44 -4.82
N ARG A 108 -6.56 5.82 -3.59
CA ARG A 108 -5.72 6.99 -3.31
C ARG A 108 -4.60 6.62 -2.36
N VAL A 109 -3.37 7.01 -2.72
CA VAL A 109 -2.18 6.90 -1.86
C VAL A 109 -1.58 8.29 -1.70
N LEU A 110 -1.69 8.85 -0.49
CA LEU A 110 -1.10 10.14 -0.13
C LEU A 110 0.10 9.93 0.76
N VAL A 111 1.25 10.41 0.31
CA VAL A 111 2.51 10.31 1.05
C VAL A 111 3.11 11.71 1.22
N GLU A 112 3.32 12.09 2.48
CA GLU A 112 3.90 13.36 2.88
C GLU A 112 4.97 13.10 3.96
N GLY A 113 6.26 13.19 3.60
CA GLY A 113 7.34 12.82 4.51
C GLY A 113 7.25 11.34 4.93
N ASN A 114 7.14 11.08 6.24
CA ASN A 114 6.92 9.73 6.80
C ASN A 114 5.45 9.43 7.08
N HIS A 115 4.52 10.27 6.61
CA HIS A 115 3.09 10.07 6.75
C HIS A 115 2.52 9.38 5.51
N HIS A 116 2.04 8.14 5.67
CA HIS A 116 1.49 7.32 4.60
C HIS A 116 -0.01 7.11 4.86
N ARG A 117 -0.87 7.39 3.88
CA ARG A 117 -2.32 7.18 4.01
C ARG A 117 -2.91 6.61 2.74
N HIS A 118 -3.80 5.65 2.89
CA HIS A 118 -4.48 4.95 1.81
C HIS A 118 -6.00 5.12 1.95
N TRP A 119 -6.70 5.24 0.82
CA TRP A 119 -8.16 5.21 0.73
C TRP A 119 -8.64 4.35 -0.43
N ILE A 120 -9.84 3.79 -0.27
CA ILE A 120 -10.61 3.11 -1.32
C ILE A 120 -12.01 3.73 -1.33
N ASP A 121 -12.46 4.25 -2.47
CA ASP A 121 -13.73 4.97 -2.64
C ASP A 121 -13.96 6.06 -1.57
N GLY A 122 -12.89 6.78 -1.23
CA GLY A 122 -12.91 7.83 -0.20
C GLY A 122 -12.94 7.33 1.25
N HIS A 123 -13.07 6.02 1.49
CA HIS A 123 -12.98 5.43 2.82
C HIS A 123 -11.53 5.27 3.25
N PRO A 124 -11.09 5.83 4.39
CA PRO A 124 -9.73 5.65 4.89
C PRO A 124 -9.51 4.21 5.34
N VAL A 125 -8.52 3.55 4.75
CA VAL A 125 -8.20 2.14 5.03
C VAL A 125 -6.93 1.99 5.85
N THR A 126 -5.93 2.85 5.65
CA THR A 126 -4.66 2.78 6.39
C THR A 126 -4.11 4.17 6.66
N THR A 127 -3.56 4.38 7.86
CA THR A 127 -2.79 5.59 8.18
C THR A 127 -1.58 5.27 9.04
N ARG A 128 -0.43 5.79 8.62
CA ARG A 128 0.80 5.82 9.38
C ARG A 128 1.14 7.26 9.73
N PRO A 129 0.72 7.79 10.89
CA PRO A 129 1.21 9.07 11.40
C PRO A 129 2.74 9.12 11.51
N SER A 130 3.29 10.33 11.40
CA SER A 130 4.72 10.64 11.52
C SER A 130 5.27 10.36 12.91
#